data_AF-A0A1X9LM17-F1
#
_entry.id   AF-A0A1X9LM17-F1
#
_cell.length_a   1.000
_cell.length_b   1.000
_cell.length_c   1.000
_cell.angle_alpha   90.00
_cell.angle_beta   90.00
_cell.angle_gamma   90.00
#
_symmetry.space_group_name_H-M   'P 1'
#
loop_
_entity.id
_entity.type
_entity.pdbx_description
1 polymer ?
#
loop_
_entity_poly.entity_id
_entity_poly.type
_entity_poly.pdbx_seq_one_letter_code
_entity_poly.pdbx_strand_id
1 'polypeptide(L)'
;MTHRRAQTLLAVASALILAGCASAPALSEEDAAALDTLAQVAGPTSGVDASAITSTECWLPSGHLIEDESLDGTTWKVLCRVHYTDKSGDRYQDTTCIGDFAAQPMLDHCYRWAHYDFAPEFGDFPAVKAG
;
A
#
# COMPACT_ATOMS: atom_id res chain seq x y z
N MET A 1 45.03 43.02 -40.90
CA MET A 1 43.61 43.07 -41.34
C MET A 1 42.75 42.47 -40.22
N THR A 2 42.38 43.24 -39.21
CA THR A 2 41.06 43.90 -38.98
C THR A 2 39.84 42.97 -38.87
N HIS A 3 39.43 42.75 -37.60
CA HIS A 3 38.08 42.66 -36.99
C HIS A 3 36.93 41.82 -37.57
N ARG A 4 36.28 41.01 -36.71
CA ARG A 4 34.89 41.14 -36.16
C ARG A 4 34.57 39.93 -35.25
N ARG A 5 34.27 40.09 -33.94
CA ARG A 5 32.95 40.28 -33.27
C ARG A 5 31.92 39.19 -33.66
N ALA A 6 31.16 38.49 -32.80
CA ALA A 6 30.54 38.79 -31.50
C ALA A 6 30.19 37.44 -30.80
N GLN A 7 30.41 37.24 -29.49
CA GLN A 7 29.44 37.42 -28.39
C GLN A 7 27.99 36.98 -28.69
N THR A 8 27.55 35.86 -28.09
CA THR A 8 26.25 35.78 -27.40
C THR A 8 26.33 34.79 -26.23
N LEU A 9 26.31 35.32 -25.01
CA LEU A 9 26.01 34.60 -23.78
C LEU A 9 24.54 34.13 -23.83
N LEU A 10 24.28 32.82 -23.68
CA LEU A 10 22.96 32.35 -23.28
C LEU A 10 23.01 31.94 -21.80
N ALA A 11 22.55 32.86 -20.95
CA ALA A 11 22.16 32.54 -19.59
C ALA A 11 20.75 31.94 -19.63
N VAL A 12 20.62 30.64 -19.42
CA VAL A 12 19.31 30.00 -19.18
C VAL A 12 19.17 29.82 -17.67
N ALA A 13 18.52 30.78 -17.03
CA ALA A 13 17.99 30.66 -15.68
C ALA A 13 16.88 29.59 -15.71
N SER A 14 17.22 28.36 -15.35
CA SER A 14 16.22 27.31 -15.17
C SER A 14 15.65 27.42 -13.76
N ALA A 15 14.35 27.73 -13.71
CA ALA A 15 13.56 27.95 -12.52
C ALA A 15 13.69 26.78 -11.53
N LEU A 16 13.90 27.11 -10.25
CA LEU A 16 13.70 26.20 -9.14
C LEU A 16 12.22 25.77 -9.13
N ILE A 17 11.95 24.56 -9.56
CA ILE A 17 10.69 23.88 -9.28
C ILE A 17 10.73 23.53 -7.79
N LEU A 18 10.00 24.31 -6.98
CA LEU A 18 9.69 23.94 -5.60
C LEU A 18 8.87 22.64 -5.66
N ALA A 19 9.56 21.52 -5.52
CA ALA A 19 8.97 20.25 -5.13
C ALA A 19 8.37 20.45 -3.74
N GLY A 20 7.11 20.85 -3.70
CA GLY A 20 6.32 20.77 -2.48
C GLY A 20 6.21 19.29 -2.13
N CYS A 21 6.99 18.82 -1.16
CA CYS A 21 6.71 17.59 -0.44
C CYS A 21 5.39 17.80 0.29
N ALA A 22 4.26 17.55 -0.38
CA ALA A 22 3.01 17.32 0.31
C ALA A 22 3.17 15.98 1.03
N SER A 23 3.46 16.04 2.34
CA SER A 23 3.42 14.85 3.19
C SER A 23 2.04 14.21 3.05
N ALA A 24 2.00 12.88 2.88
CA ALA A 24 0.74 12.15 2.89
C ALA A 24 -0.05 12.49 4.18
N PRO A 25 -1.38 12.56 4.11
CA PRO A 25 -2.19 12.78 5.30
C PRO A 25 -1.87 11.70 6.34
N ALA A 26 -1.85 12.08 7.62
CA ALA A 26 -1.66 11.14 8.70
C ALA A 26 -2.80 10.12 8.72
N LEU A 27 -2.49 8.87 9.06
CA LEU A 27 -3.47 7.81 9.22
C LEU A 27 -4.43 8.11 10.38
N SER A 28 -5.66 7.60 10.28
CA SER A 28 -6.56 7.54 11.43
C SER A 28 -6.00 6.58 12.49
N GLU A 29 -6.42 6.73 13.75
CA GLU A 29 -6.01 5.81 14.82
C GLU A 29 -6.47 4.37 14.55
N GLU A 30 -7.66 4.22 13.96
CA GLU A 30 -8.25 2.93 13.60
C GLU A 30 -7.47 2.25 12.47
N ASP A 31 -7.12 2.98 11.41
CA ASP A 31 -6.30 2.44 10.32
C ASP A 31 -4.90 2.07 10.81
N ALA A 32 -4.30 2.89 11.67
CA ALA A 32 -2.99 2.58 12.26
C ALA A 32 -3.05 1.27 13.06
N ALA A 33 -4.04 1.10 13.94
CA ALA A 33 -4.22 -0.11 14.73
C ALA A 33 -4.52 -1.35 13.86
N ALA A 34 -5.31 -1.18 12.80
CA ALA A 34 -5.60 -2.25 11.85
C ALA A 34 -4.35 -2.66 11.06
N LEU A 35 -3.56 -1.69 10.59
CA LEU A 35 -2.31 -1.94 9.86
C LEU A 35 -1.26 -2.63 10.74
N ASP A 36 -1.15 -2.25 12.02
CA ASP A 36 -0.29 -2.95 12.99
C ASP A 36 -0.68 -4.43 13.16
N THR A 37 -1.99 -4.71 13.14
CA THR A 37 -2.51 -6.08 13.22
C THR A 37 -2.26 -6.84 11.90
N LEU A 38 -2.50 -6.19 10.76
CA LEU A 38 -2.29 -6.77 9.42
C LEU A 38 -0.81 -7.11 9.19
N ALA A 39 0.12 -6.27 9.64
CA ALA A 39 1.56 -6.52 9.56
C ALA A 39 1.98 -7.85 10.21
N GLN A 40 1.25 -8.28 11.25
CA GLN A 40 1.53 -9.50 11.99
C GLN A 40 0.90 -10.75 11.37
N VAL A 41 -0.22 -10.61 10.64
CA VAL A 41 -1.05 -11.75 10.23
C VAL A 41 -1.09 -11.97 8.72
N ALA A 42 -1.12 -10.90 7.92
CA ALA A 42 -1.25 -11.02 6.46
C ALA A 42 -0.06 -11.77 5.84
N GLY A 43 1.15 -11.45 6.30
CA GLY A 43 2.40 -12.12 5.93
C GLY A 43 2.36 -13.64 6.16
N PRO A 44 2.28 -14.12 7.41
CA PRO A 44 2.22 -15.55 7.72
C PRO A 44 1.08 -16.30 7.01
N THR A 45 -0.06 -15.63 6.80
CA THR A 45 -1.24 -16.25 6.18
C THR A 45 -1.16 -16.35 4.65
N SER A 46 -0.20 -15.66 4.03
CA SER A 46 0.05 -15.75 2.58
C SER A 46 0.63 -17.10 2.12
N GLY A 47 1.16 -17.89 3.06
CA GLY A 47 1.91 -19.12 2.77
C GLY A 47 3.38 -18.89 2.40
N VAL A 48 3.88 -17.66 2.51
CA VAL A 48 5.30 -17.31 2.37
C VAL A 48 6.02 -17.57 3.70
N ASP A 49 7.26 -18.08 3.65
CA ASP A 49 8.11 -18.21 4.83
C ASP A 49 8.34 -16.83 5.46
N ALA A 50 8.02 -16.68 6.75
CA ALA A 50 8.14 -15.41 7.47
C ALA A 50 9.55 -14.80 7.36
N SER A 51 10.60 -15.62 7.28
CA SER A 51 11.99 -15.17 7.14
C SER A 51 12.32 -14.60 5.76
N ALA A 52 11.49 -14.85 4.74
CA ALA A 52 11.66 -14.33 3.39
C ALA A 52 10.87 -13.03 3.14
N ILE A 53 9.91 -12.70 4.00
CA ILE A 53 9.05 -11.52 3.86
C ILE A 53 9.87 -10.25 4.10
N THR A 54 9.82 -9.34 3.12
CA THR A 54 10.55 -8.06 3.16
C THR A 54 9.65 -6.89 3.54
N SER A 55 8.38 -6.92 3.12
CA SER A 55 7.35 -5.96 3.53
C SER A 55 5.95 -6.50 3.30
N THR A 56 4.97 -5.89 3.98
CA THR A 56 3.54 -6.05 3.66
C THR A 56 2.96 -4.67 3.40
N GLU A 57 2.21 -4.54 2.31
CA GLU A 57 1.42 -3.35 1.98
C GLU A 57 -0.04 -3.73 1.95
N CYS A 58 -0.93 -2.92 2.50
CA CYS A 58 -2.36 -3.18 2.52
C CYS A 58 -3.13 -1.96 2.05
N TRP A 59 -4.30 -2.18 1.45
CA TRP A 59 -5.28 -1.12 1.33
C TRP A 59 -5.70 -0.60 2.72
N LEU A 60 -6.11 0.66 2.79
CA LEU A 60 -6.61 1.25 4.03
C LEU A 60 -7.97 0.62 4.40
N PRO A 61 -8.11 0.03 5.60
CA PRO A 61 -9.37 -0.56 6.05
C PRO A 61 -10.56 0.43 6.05
N SER A 62 -10.36 1.67 6.49
CA SER A 62 -11.40 2.71 6.47
C SER A 62 -11.91 3.06 5.06
N GLY A 63 -11.09 2.84 4.03
CA GLY A 63 -11.47 3.03 2.63
C GLY A 63 -12.17 1.83 1.99
N HIS A 64 -12.28 0.70 2.71
CA HIS A 64 -12.78 -0.57 2.20
C HIS A 64 -13.76 -1.24 3.16
N LEU A 65 -14.66 -0.42 3.72
CA LEU A 65 -15.81 -0.91 4.48
C LEU A 65 -16.73 -1.74 3.58
N ILE A 66 -17.34 -2.77 4.16
CA ILE A 66 -18.32 -3.61 3.48
C ILE A 66 -19.68 -2.93 3.60
N GLU A 67 -20.24 -2.50 2.47
CA GLU A 67 -21.59 -1.94 2.39
C GLU A 67 -22.62 -3.08 2.32
N ASP A 68 -23.02 -3.58 3.50
CA ASP A 68 -24.07 -4.59 3.65
C ASP A 68 -24.97 -4.20 4.84
N GLU A 69 -26.28 -4.09 4.60
CA GLU A 69 -27.27 -3.71 5.63
C GLU A 69 -27.35 -4.71 6.80
N SER A 70 -26.82 -5.92 6.64
CA SER A 70 -26.75 -6.93 7.69
C SER A 70 -25.52 -6.81 8.60
N LEU A 71 -24.59 -5.90 8.30
CA LEU A 71 -23.37 -5.65 9.06
C LEU A 71 -23.43 -4.27 9.75
N ASP A 72 -22.61 -4.09 10.79
CA ASP A 72 -22.60 -2.88 11.63
C ASP A 72 -21.91 -1.67 10.97
N GLY A 73 -21.54 -1.76 9.68
CA GLY A 73 -20.86 -0.70 8.93
C GLY A 73 -19.40 -0.44 9.31
N THR A 74 -18.86 -1.22 10.26
CA THR A 74 -17.46 -1.16 10.72
C THR A 74 -16.60 -2.31 10.20
N THR A 75 -17.22 -3.30 9.57
CA THR A 75 -16.55 -4.42 8.93
C THR A 75 -15.86 -3.96 7.65
N TRP A 76 -14.63 -4.39 7.45
CA TRP A 76 -13.81 -4.05 6.29
C TRP A 76 -13.23 -5.29 5.62
N LYS A 77 -12.88 -5.16 4.34
CA LYS A 77 -12.18 -6.19 3.58
C LYS A 77 -11.11 -5.55 2.71
N VAL A 78 -9.86 -5.90 2.95
CA VAL A 78 -8.71 -5.34 2.24
C VAL A 78 -7.89 -6.42 1.52
N LEU A 79 -7.20 -6.02 0.46
CA LEU A 79 -6.07 -6.78 -0.07
C LEU A 79 -4.77 -6.29 0.54
N CYS A 80 -3.92 -7.24 0.92
CA CYS A 80 -2.55 -7.00 1.29
C CYS A 80 -1.61 -7.73 0.33
N ARG A 81 -0.55 -7.05 -0.10
CA ARG A 81 0.55 -7.59 -0.86
C ARG A 81 1.73 -7.87 0.05
N VAL A 82 2.09 -9.14 0.15
CA VAL A 82 3.27 -9.60 0.89
C VAL A 82 4.42 -9.69 -0.09
N HIS A 83 5.39 -8.81 0.05
CA HIS A 83 6.62 -8.81 -0.75
C HIS A 83 7.65 -9.73 -0.10
N TYR A 84 8.35 -10.50 -0.92
CA TYR A 84 9.40 -11.41 -0.47
C TYR A 84 10.45 -11.60 -1.57
N THR A 85 11.61 -12.10 -1.19
CA THR A 85 12.67 -12.44 -2.14
C THR A 85 12.91 -13.94 -2.13
N ASP A 86 13.04 -14.54 -3.31
CA ASP A 86 13.47 -15.93 -3.47
C ASP A 86 14.63 -16.05 -4.48
N LYS A 87 14.99 -17.28 -4.86
CA LYS A 87 16.10 -17.54 -5.81
C LYS A 87 15.87 -16.94 -7.20
N SER A 88 14.63 -16.61 -7.54
CA SER A 88 14.24 -15.99 -8.81
C SER A 88 14.20 -14.45 -8.74
N GLY A 89 14.35 -13.87 -7.54
CA GLY A 89 14.36 -12.43 -7.30
C GLY A 89 13.19 -11.96 -6.46
N ASP A 90 12.75 -10.73 -6.68
CA ASP A 90 11.63 -10.12 -5.97
C ASP A 90 10.30 -10.71 -6.43
N ARG A 91 9.48 -11.08 -5.46
CA ARG A 91 8.20 -11.75 -5.65
C ARG A 91 7.16 -11.10 -4.73
N TYR A 92 5.90 -11.39 -5.01
CA TYR A 92 4.82 -11.04 -4.12
C TYR A 92 3.76 -12.13 -4.08
N GLN A 93 3.01 -12.15 -2.99
CA GLN A 93 1.81 -12.94 -2.82
C GLN A 93 0.73 -12.07 -2.18
N ASP A 94 -0.43 -12.01 -2.83
CA ASP A 94 -1.55 -11.23 -2.32
C ASP A 94 -2.40 -12.10 -1.37
N THR A 95 -2.97 -11.45 -0.35
CA THR A 95 -3.83 -12.04 0.67
C THR A 95 -5.05 -11.14 0.84
N THR A 96 -6.21 -11.72 1.08
CA THR A 96 -7.39 -10.98 1.55
C THR A 96 -7.44 -11.06 3.06
N CYS A 97 -7.72 -9.93 3.71
CA CYS A 97 -7.95 -9.87 5.15
C CYS A 97 -9.30 -9.20 5.43
N ILE A 98 -10.02 -9.76 6.38
CA ILE A 98 -11.32 -9.28 6.86
C ILE A 98 -11.20 -9.00 8.35
N GLY A 99 -11.74 -7.88 8.76
CA GLY A 99 -11.81 -7.49 10.15
C GLY A 99 -12.91 -6.47 10.38
N ASP A 100 -13.00 -6.01 11.61
CA ASP A 100 -14.05 -5.11 12.06
C ASP A 100 -13.49 -4.17 13.13
N PHE A 101 -13.62 -2.87 12.92
CA PHE A 101 -13.14 -1.86 13.88
C PHE A 101 -13.80 -1.97 15.26
N ALA A 102 -15.01 -2.54 15.35
CA ALA A 102 -15.73 -2.74 16.61
C ALA A 102 -15.39 -4.07 17.31
N ALA A 103 -14.65 -4.98 16.68
CA ALA A 103 -14.35 -6.31 17.23
C ALA A 103 -13.06 -6.39 18.05
N GLN A 104 -13.00 -7.37 18.96
CA GLN A 104 -11.80 -7.75 19.69
C GLN A 104 -11.64 -9.29 19.71
N PRO A 105 -10.68 -9.88 18.96
CA PRO A 105 -9.69 -9.20 18.12
C PRO A 105 -10.31 -8.48 16.91
N MET A 106 -9.70 -7.40 16.46
CA MET A 106 -10.16 -6.60 15.31
C MET A 106 -10.10 -7.39 14.00
N LEU A 107 -9.06 -8.20 13.83
CA LEU A 107 -8.89 -9.05 12.66
C LEU A 107 -9.63 -10.37 12.90
N ASP A 108 -10.51 -10.74 11.97
CA ASP A 108 -11.20 -12.03 11.99
C ASP A 108 -10.33 -13.10 11.32
N HIS A 109 -10.01 -12.91 10.04
CA HIS A 109 -9.16 -13.84 9.31
C HIS A 109 -8.48 -13.20 8.10
N CYS A 110 -7.38 -13.81 7.68
CA CYS A 110 -6.77 -13.59 6.37
C CYS A 110 -6.78 -14.91 5.58
N TYR A 111 -6.72 -14.83 4.27
CA TYR A 111 -6.53 -16.00 3.41
C TYR A 111 -5.80 -15.60 2.13
N ARG A 112 -4.99 -16.54 1.61
CA ARG A 112 -4.28 -16.36 0.36
C ARG A 112 -5.27 -16.00 -0.75
N TRP A 113 -5.02 -14.89 -1.44
CA TRP A 113 -5.86 -14.46 -2.53
C TRP A 113 -5.59 -15.33 -3.77
N ALA A 114 -6.67 -15.68 -4.45
CA ALA A 114 -6.67 -16.32 -5.76
C ALA A 114 -7.43 -15.41 -6.73
N HIS A 115 -6.92 -15.28 -7.95
CA HIS A 115 -7.52 -14.43 -8.95
C HIS A 115 -8.89 -14.97 -9.41
N TYR A 116 -9.87 -14.07 -9.44
CA TYR A 116 -11.18 -14.27 -10.04
C TYR A 116 -11.52 -13.03 -10.85
N ASP A 117 -11.96 -13.19 -12.10
CA ASP A 117 -12.19 -12.09 -13.06
C ASP A 117 -13.16 -10.99 -12.55
N PHE A 118 -13.99 -11.31 -11.56
CA PHE A 118 -14.97 -10.38 -10.97
C PHE A 118 -14.51 -9.74 -9.65
N ALA A 119 -13.37 -10.18 -9.10
CA ALA A 119 -12.82 -9.66 -7.86
C ALA A 119 -11.77 -8.59 -8.17
N PRO A 120 -11.63 -7.57 -7.30
CA PRO A 120 -10.61 -6.56 -7.49
C PRO A 120 -9.22 -7.17 -7.31
N GLU A 121 -8.24 -6.60 -8.01
CA GLU A 121 -6.82 -6.91 -7.88
C GLU A 121 -6.13 -5.87 -7.00
N PHE A 122 -5.02 -6.23 -6.37
CA PHE A 122 -4.30 -5.31 -5.47
C PHE A 122 -3.99 -3.93 -6.08
N GLY A 123 -3.74 -3.87 -7.39
CA GLY A 123 -3.43 -2.63 -8.10
C GLY A 123 -4.61 -1.68 -8.33
N ASP A 124 -5.84 -2.08 -8.00
CA ASP A 124 -7.05 -1.28 -8.22
C ASP A 124 -7.16 -0.10 -7.24
N PHE A 125 -6.50 -0.18 -6.08
CA PHE A 125 -6.55 0.84 -5.03
C PHE A 125 -5.16 1.13 -4.45
N PRO A 126 -4.92 2.35 -3.92
CA PRO A 126 -3.68 2.66 -3.24
C PRO A 126 -3.49 1.81 -1.98
N ALA A 127 -2.26 1.37 -1.76
CA ALA A 127 -1.85 0.64 -0.57
C ALA A 127 -0.82 1.44 0.23
N VAL A 128 -0.78 1.19 1.54
CA VAL A 128 0.23 1.72 2.44
C VAL A 128 0.97 0.57 3.10
N LYS A 129 2.21 0.81 3.51
CA LYS A 129 2.97 -0.17 4.27
C LYS A 129 2.27 -0.44 5.61
N ALA A 130 2.15 -1.71 5.97
CA ALA A 130 1.66 -2.14 7.27
C ALA A 130 2.81 -2.11 8.31
N GLY A 131 2.56 -1.51 9.48
CA GLY A 131 3.48 -1.40 10.60
C GLY A 131 4.46 -0.22 10.58
#